data_AF-A0A843EYT3-F1
#
_entry.id   AF-A0A843EYT3-F1
#
_cell.length_a   1.000
_cell.length_b   1.000
_cell.length_c   1.000
_cell.angle_alpha   90.00
_cell.angle_beta   90.00
_cell.angle_gamma   90.00
#
_symmetry.space_group_name_H-M   'P 1'
#
loop_
_entity.id
_entity.type
_entity.pdbx_description
1 polymer ?
#
loop_
_entity_poly.entity_id
_entity_poly.type
_entity_poly.pdbx_seq_one_letter_code
_entity_poly.pdbx_strand_id
1 'polypeptide(L)'
;NLEVGEAIELIFTLREQLQLRNNELLEDRVAELTAKKESLKEEVEQVDEAEKSSITDEILKIEQELGVLDKLKDTTLDIDAKTDILEKEYATIDETYEMRVQAQRHNIKWSKFFAKFIDF
;
A
#
# COMPACT_ATOMS: atom_id res chain seq x y z
N ASN A 1 24.35 -13.68 33.71
CA ASN A 1 23.07 -13.46 34.40
C ASN A 1 22.79 -11.98 34.31
N LEU A 2 22.06 -11.53 33.28
CA LEU A 2 21.47 -10.19 33.31
C LEU A 2 20.46 -10.17 34.45
N GLU A 3 20.52 -9.15 35.29
CA GLU A 3 19.45 -8.95 36.26
C GLU A 3 18.15 -8.62 35.50
N VAL A 4 17.01 -9.02 36.06
CA VAL A 4 15.71 -8.86 35.40
C VAL A 4 15.44 -7.38 35.03
N GLY A 5 15.94 -6.43 35.81
CA GLY A 5 15.88 -5.00 35.51
C GLY A 5 16.67 -4.60 34.26
N GLU A 6 17.92 -5.05 34.13
CA GLU A 6 18.77 -4.78 32.96
C GLU A 6 18.21 -5.43 31.69
N ALA A 7 17.62 -6.62 31.81
CA ALA A 7 16.95 -7.29 30.71
C ALA A 7 15.70 -6.52 30.22
N ILE A 8 14.94 -5.91 31.14
CA ILE A 8 13.78 -5.08 30.81
C ILE A 8 14.22 -3.79 30.09
N GLU A 9 15.26 -3.10 30.58
CA GLU A 9 15.80 -1.90 29.93
C GLU A 9 16.31 -2.19 28.52
N LEU A 10 16.98 -3.34 28.33
CA LEU A 10 17.42 -3.78 27.02
C LEU A 10 16.24 -3.98 26.05
N ILE A 11 15.14 -4.58 26.52
CA ILE A 11 13.93 -4.79 25.71
C ILE A 11 13.30 -3.45 25.30
N PHE A 12 13.21 -2.48 26.21
CA PHE A 12 12.71 -1.15 25.88
C PHE A 12 13.60 -0.43 24.87
N THR A 13 14.92 -0.46 25.08
CA THR A 13 15.89 0.15 24.16
C THR A 13 15.80 -0.48 22.76
N LEU A 14 15.71 -1.81 22.67
CA LEU A 14 15.54 -2.51 21.40
C LEU A 14 14.24 -2.15 20.71
N ARG A 15 13.14 -1.99 21.47
CA ARG A 15 11.84 -1.56 20.93
C ARG A 15 11.92 -0.15 20.35
N GLU A 16 12.52 0.80 21.06
CA GLU A 16 12.69 2.18 20.58
C GLU A 16 13.56 2.22 19.32
N GLN A 17 14.67 1.47 19.29
CA GLN A 17 15.53 1.35 18.11
C GLN A 17 14.80 0.75 16.91
N LEU A 18 13.96 -0.27 17.12
CA LEU A 18 13.15 -0.87 16.06
C LEU A 18 12.10 0.12 15.53
N GLN A 19 11.47 0.91 16.40
CA GLN A 19 10.53 1.95 15.99
C GLN A 19 11.23 3.04 15.16
N LEU A 20 12.41 3.50 15.59
CA LEU A 20 13.21 4.47 14.85
C LEU A 20 13.60 3.96 13.47
N ARG A 21 14.17 2.74 13.40
CA ARG A 21 14.51 2.06 12.13
C ARG A 21 13.31 1.94 11.20
N ASN A 22 12.13 1.61 11.74
CA ASN A 22 10.92 1.46 10.93
C ASN A 22 10.48 2.81 10.35
N ASN A 23 10.52 3.88 11.16
CA ASN A 23 10.18 5.22 10.69
C ASN A 23 11.16 5.70 9.61
N GLU A 24 12.46 5.48 9.79
CA GLU A 24 13.50 5.78 8.79
C GLU A 24 13.21 5.07 7.46
N LEU A 25 12.91 3.76 7.49
CA LEU A 25 12.58 2.99 6.29
C LEU A 25 11.32 3.51 5.58
N LEU A 26 10.29 3.91 6.32
CA LEU A 26 9.08 4.51 5.75
C LEU A 26 9.37 5.89 5.14
N GLU A 27 10.22 6.70 5.76
CA GLU A 27 10.64 7.99 5.24
C GLU A 27 11.45 7.85 3.94
N ASP A 28 12.42 6.93 3.92
CA ASP A 28 13.23 6.63 2.73
C ASP A 28 12.36 6.17 1.57
N ARG A 29 11.40 5.26 1.82
CA ARG A 29 10.48 4.77 0.78
C ARG A 29 9.58 5.88 0.24
N VAL A 30 9.06 6.76 1.11
CA VAL A 30 8.27 7.93 0.69
C VAL A 30 9.11 8.87 -0.18
N ALA A 31 10.38 9.11 0.18
CA ALA A 31 11.27 9.95 -0.61
C ALA A 31 11.56 9.35 -1.99
N GLU A 32 11.85 8.05 -2.06
CA GLU A 32 12.08 7.31 -3.31
C GLU A 32 10.87 7.40 -4.25
N LEU A 33 9.67 7.08 -3.73
CA LEU A 33 8.43 7.12 -4.51
C LEU A 33 8.07 8.54 -4.97
N THR A 34 8.31 9.54 -4.12
CA THR A 34 8.07 10.94 -4.48
C THR A 34 9.01 11.38 -5.62
N ALA A 35 10.29 11.03 -5.53
CA ALA A 35 11.25 11.32 -6.60
C ALA A 35 10.87 10.62 -7.90
N LYS A 36 10.47 9.33 -7.82
CA LYS A 36 10.02 8.57 -8.97
C LYS A 36 8.76 9.17 -9.61
N LYS A 37 7.79 9.60 -8.80
CA LYS A 37 6.56 10.25 -9.27
C LYS A 37 6.85 11.52 -10.06
N GLU A 38 7.72 12.38 -9.56
CA GLU A 38 8.08 13.62 -10.27
C GLU A 38 8.84 13.33 -11.56
N SER A 39 9.77 12.36 -11.55
CA SER A 39 10.43 11.91 -12.78
C SER A 39 9.44 11.41 -13.84
N LEU A 40 8.44 10.62 -13.44
CA LEU A 40 7.43 10.10 -14.38
C LEU A 40 6.52 11.22 -14.90
N LYS A 41 6.20 12.23 -14.09
CA LYS A 41 5.42 13.40 -14.56
C LYS A 41 6.16 14.19 -15.65
N GLU A 42 7.47 14.38 -15.49
CA GLU A 42 8.30 15.02 -16.51
C GLU A 42 8.34 14.20 -17.81
N GLU A 43 8.30 12.86 -17.70
CA GLU A 43 8.26 11.94 -18.84
C GLU A 43 6.91 11.98 -19.57
N VAL A 44 5.78 12.10 -18.86
CA VAL A 44 4.43 12.24 -19.45
C VAL A 44 4.34 13.43 -20.41
N GLU A 45 5.06 14.52 -20.14
CA GLU A 45 5.05 15.71 -21.01
C GLU A 45 5.80 15.48 -22.35
N GLN A 46 6.67 14.47 -22.41
CA GLN A 46 7.59 14.22 -23.53
C GLN A 46 7.20 13.04 -24.43
N VAL A 47 6.27 12.18 -23.99
CA VAL A 47 5.86 10.98 -24.73
C VAL A 47 4.53 11.12 -25.48
N ASP A 48 4.29 10.22 -26.43
CA ASP A 48 3.03 10.14 -27.20
C ASP A 48 1.86 9.60 -26.36
N GLU A 49 0.61 9.89 -26.76
CA GLU A 49 -0.63 9.55 -26.04
C GLU A 49 -0.74 8.08 -25.56
N ALA A 50 -0.21 7.12 -26.32
CA ALA A 50 -0.25 5.71 -25.94
C ALA A 50 0.66 5.39 -24.75
N GLU A 51 1.83 6.02 -24.67
CA GLU A 51 2.79 5.86 -23.57
C GLU A 51 2.37 6.69 -22.34
N LYS A 52 1.70 7.83 -22.56
CA LYS A 52 1.11 8.63 -21.47
C LYS A 52 0.15 7.84 -20.60
N SER A 53 -0.68 6.97 -21.19
CA SER A 53 -1.61 6.14 -20.41
C SER A 53 -0.88 5.20 -19.45
N SER A 54 0.19 4.56 -19.92
CA SER A 54 0.99 3.62 -19.10
C SER A 54 1.70 4.36 -17.96
N ILE A 55 2.30 5.52 -18.25
CA ILE A 55 3.00 6.31 -17.25
C ILE A 55 2.01 6.90 -16.23
N THR A 56 0.82 7.33 -16.69
CA THR A 56 -0.25 7.83 -15.81
C THR A 56 -0.75 6.73 -14.86
N ASP A 57 -0.91 5.50 -15.35
CA ASP A 57 -1.28 4.35 -14.51
C ASP A 57 -0.19 4.06 -13.46
N GLU A 58 1.09 4.21 -13.82
CA GLU A 58 2.19 4.04 -12.87
C GLU A 58 2.23 5.16 -11.82
N ILE A 59 1.98 6.42 -12.22
CA ILE A 59 1.83 7.54 -11.29
C ILE A 59 0.68 7.29 -10.31
N LEU A 60 -0.47 6.80 -10.79
CA LEU A 60 -1.62 6.47 -9.95
C LEU A 60 -1.29 5.37 -8.92
N LYS A 61 -0.53 4.34 -9.31
CA LYS A 61 -0.06 3.31 -8.37
C LYS A 61 0.85 3.90 -7.29
N ILE A 62 1.79 4.77 -7.68
CA ILE A 62 2.67 5.44 -6.72
C ILE A 62 1.86 6.33 -5.76
N GLU A 63 0.84 7.03 -6.24
CA GLU A 63 -0.06 7.82 -5.39
C GLU A 63 -0.82 6.96 -4.39
N GLN A 64 -1.28 5.78 -4.80
CA GLN A 64 -1.91 4.82 -3.91
C GLN A 64 -0.93 4.30 -2.84
N GLU A 65 0.30 3.95 -3.24
CA GLU A 65 1.34 3.47 -2.31
C GLU A 65 1.71 4.55 -1.28
N LEU A 66 1.87 5.80 -1.71
CA LEU A 66 2.10 6.94 -0.82
C LEU A 66 0.94 7.13 0.17
N GLY A 67 -0.31 6.96 -0.28
CA GLY A 67 -1.48 7.05 0.59
C GLY A 67 -1.52 5.95 1.66
N VAL A 68 -1.10 4.72 1.32
CA VAL A 68 -0.97 3.62 2.28
C VAL A 68 0.15 3.91 3.29
N LEU A 69 1.31 4.38 2.82
CA LEU A 69 2.44 4.71 3.68
C LEU A 69 2.11 5.84 4.67
N ASP A 70 1.34 6.84 4.26
CA ASP A 70 0.90 7.93 5.15
C ASP A 70 0.00 7.41 6.28
N LYS A 71 -0.91 6.47 5.98
CA LYS A 71 -1.71 5.79 7.01
C LYS A 71 -0.85 4.96 7.98
N LEU A 72 0.20 4.31 7.47
CA LEU A 72 1.10 3.50 8.29
C LEU A 72 2.01 4.34 9.20
N LYS A 73 2.22 5.62 8.88
CA LYS A 73 2.96 6.56 9.74
C LYS A 73 2.18 6.96 10.99
N ASP A 74 0.87 6.71 11.05
CA ASP A 74 0.10 6.99 12.27
C ASP A 74 0.63 6.14 13.45
N THR A 75 1.14 6.82 14.46
CA THR A 75 1.73 6.21 15.67
C THR A 75 0.68 5.74 16.66
N THR A 76 -0.59 6.11 16.46
CA THR A 76 -1.72 5.69 17.28
C THR A 76 -2.26 4.31 16.90
N LEU A 77 -1.93 3.82 15.70
CA LEU A 77 -2.30 2.49 15.23
C LEU A 77 -1.39 1.42 15.84
N ASP A 78 -2.01 0.34 16.32
CA ASP A 78 -1.29 -0.86 16.73
C ASP A 78 -0.83 -1.68 15.51
N ILE A 79 -0.02 -2.71 15.78
CA ILE A 79 0.57 -3.55 14.72
C ILE A 79 -0.51 -4.29 13.92
N ASP A 80 -1.58 -4.73 14.58
CA ASP A 80 -2.66 -5.46 13.93
C ASP A 80 -3.42 -4.54 12.96
N ALA A 81 -3.73 -3.31 13.36
CA ALA A 81 -4.35 -2.32 12.48
C ALA A 81 -3.46 -1.94 11.28
N LYS A 82 -2.13 -1.85 11.49
CA LYS A 82 -1.17 -1.60 10.39
C LYS A 82 -1.09 -2.78 9.42
N THR A 83 -1.12 -4.01 9.95
CA THR A 83 -1.19 -5.24 9.14
C THR A 83 -2.45 -5.26 8.28
N ASP A 84 -3.60 -4.94 8.87
CA ASP A 84 -4.88 -4.86 8.18
C ASP A 84 -4.88 -3.86 7.02
N ILE A 85 -4.25 -2.69 7.20
CA ILE A 85 -4.10 -1.67 6.15
C ILE A 85 -3.23 -2.22 5.01
N LEU A 86 -2.10 -2.86 5.33
CA LEU A 86 -1.23 -3.47 4.32
C LEU A 86 -1.94 -4.57 3.53
N GLU A 87 -2.65 -5.48 4.20
CA GLU A 87 -3.33 -6.59 3.53
C GLU A 87 -4.49 -6.11 2.64
N LYS A 88 -5.23 -5.09 3.05
CA LYS A 88 -6.39 -4.59 2.30
C LYS A 88 -6.01 -3.65 1.18
N GLU A 89 -5.09 -2.72 1.44
CA GLU A 89 -4.81 -1.62 0.53
C GLU A 89 -3.57 -1.87 -0.34
N TYR A 90 -2.56 -2.56 0.18
CA TYR A 90 -1.36 -2.87 -0.61
C TYR A 90 -1.62 -3.99 -1.62
N ALA A 91 -2.44 -4.99 -1.27
CA ALA A 91 -2.86 -6.03 -2.20
C ALA A 91 -3.58 -5.47 -3.44
N THR A 92 -4.29 -4.34 -3.28
CA THR A 92 -4.96 -3.65 -4.40
C THR A 92 -4.04 -2.83 -5.30
N ILE A 93 -2.82 -2.49 -4.85
CA ILE A 93 -1.84 -1.72 -5.65
C ILE A 93 -1.24 -2.60 -6.75
N ASP A 94 -0.97 -3.88 -6.44
CA ASP A 94 -0.52 -4.87 -7.42
C ASP A 94 -1.65 -5.46 -8.28
N GLU A 95 -2.90 -5.08 -8.00
CA GLU A 95 -4.06 -5.59 -8.74
C GLU A 95 -4.09 -4.99 -10.15
N THR A 96 -3.64 -5.80 -11.11
CA THR A 96 -3.68 -5.46 -12.54
C THR A 96 -5.10 -5.12 -13.00
N TYR A 97 -5.22 -4.27 -14.03
CA TYR A 97 -6.52 -3.90 -14.60
C TYR A 97 -7.34 -5.15 -14.99
N GLU A 98 -6.71 -6.19 -15.54
CA GLU A 98 -7.38 -7.46 -15.87
C GLU A 98 -7.96 -8.16 -14.64
N MET A 99 -7.27 -8.16 -13.49
CA MET A 99 -7.77 -8.75 -12.26
C MET A 99 -9.01 -8.02 -11.74
N ARG A 100 -9.01 -6.68 -11.73
CA ARG A 100 -10.20 -5.87 -11.37
C ARG A 100 -11.39 -6.13 -12.30
N VAL A 101 -11.14 -6.17 -13.61
CA VAL A 101 -12.19 -6.43 -14.62
C VAL A 101 -12.74 -7.85 -14.47
N GLN A 102 -11.90 -8.85 -14.20
CA GLN A 102 -12.34 -10.23 -13.93
C GLN A 102 -13.16 -10.31 -12.64
N ALA A 103 -12.72 -9.70 -11.55
CA ALA A 103 -13.45 -9.67 -10.28
C ALA A 103 -14.86 -9.05 -10.47
N GLN A 104 -14.96 -7.91 -11.16
CA GLN A 104 -16.25 -7.28 -11.48
C GLN A 104 -17.13 -8.14 -12.39
N ARG A 105 -16.56 -8.75 -13.45
CA ARG A 105 -17.31 -9.66 -14.33
C ARG A 105 -17.84 -10.88 -13.58
N HIS A 106 -17.05 -11.44 -12.66
CA HIS A 106 -17.49 -12.53 -11.81
C HIS A 106 -18.59 -12.10 -10.86
N ASN A 107 -18.47 -10.93 -10.23
CA ASN A 107 -19.51 -10.39 -9.34
C ASN A 107 -20.85 -10.16 -10.07
N ILE A 108 -20.82 -9.65 -11.31
CA ILE A 108 -22.00 -9.47 -12.16
C ILE A 108 -22.61 -10.82 -12.59
N LYS A 109 -21.78 -11.85 -12.82
CA LYS A 109 -22.28 -13.19 -13.12
C LYS A 109 -22.97 -13.82 -11.92
N TRP A 110 -22.39 -13.69 -10.73
CA TRP A 110 -22.99 -14.20 -9.49
C TRP A 110 -24.28 -13.45 -9.15
N SER A 111 -24.33 -12.12 -9.26
CA SER A 111 -25.56 -11.37 -8.98
C SER A 111 -26.70 -11.73 -9.95
N LYS A 112 -26.40 -11.97 -11.23
CA LYS A 112 -27.38 -12.50 -12.21
C LYS A 112 -27.79 -13.95 -11.90
N PHE A 113 -26.90 -14.75 -11.34
CA PHE A 113 -27.19 -16.12 -10.92
C PHE A 113 -28.13 -16.13 -9.70
N PHE A 114 -27.85 -15.31 -8.68
CA PHE A 114 -28.72 -15.17 -7.51
C PHE A 114 -30.07 -14.53 -7.83
N ALA A 115 -30.14 -13.56 -8.75
CA ALA A 115 -31.40 -12.99 -9.20
C ALA A 115 -32.34 -14.05 -9.82
N LYS A 116 -31.79 -15.03 -10.55
CA LYS A 116 -32.57 -16.16 -11.08
C LYS A 116 -33.10 -17.12 -10.02
N PHE A 117 -32.54 -17.12 -8.81
CA PHE A 117 -33.01 -17.94 -7.69
C PHE A 117 -34.02 -17.23 -6.78
N ILE A 118 -34.20 -15.91 -6.94
CA ILE A 118 -35.14 -15.11 -6.14
C ILE A 118 -36.50 -14.96 -6.84
N ASP A 119 -36.58 -15.22 -8.14
CA ASP A 119 -37.82 -15.21 -8.95
C ASP A 119 -38.53 -16.59 -9.06
N PHE A 120 -38.40 -17.47 -8.05
CA PHE A 120 -39.10 -18.76 -7.95
C PHE A 120 -39.70 -18.96 -6.57
#